data_AF-A0A7X7KHT9-F1
#
_entry.id   AF-A0A7X7KHT9-F1
#
_cell.length_a   1.000
_cell.length_b   1.000
_cell.length_c   1.000
_cell.angle_alpha   90.00
_cell.angle_beta   90.00
_cell.angle_gamma   90.00
#
_symmetry.space_group_name_H-M   'P 1'
#
loop_
_entity.id
_entity.type
_entity.pdbx_description
1 polymer ?
#
loop_
_entity_poly.entity_id
_entity_poly.type
_entity_poly.pdbx_seq_one_letter_code
_entity_poly.pdbx_strand_id
1 'polypeptide(L)'
;MKHYSLLLYVIWFVLSSFTAHAADVKPLELDGRAPGRVFEGFGALSAGASSRLLIDYPEPQRGEILDLLFKPNFGASLHHLKVEIGGDINSTDGTEPSHARTREEFENPKPEYFQRGYEWWLMREATRRNPGIVLDVLQWGAPDWIGDREYPRPDESNALGWPERKPLNTKKFYTQDNADFIVSFIRGAKEHHGLDIDYCGIWNETQHDLEWIKLTSKAA
;
A
#
# COMPACT_ATOMS: atom_id res chain seq x y z
N MET A 1 71.79 48.70 -2.54
CA MET A 1 71.02 47.81 -3.45
C MET A 1 70.55 46.60 -2.64
N LYS A 2 69.30 46.15 -2.83
CA LYS A 2 68.66 44.95 -2.20
C LYS A 2 67.78 45.13 -0.93
N HIS A 3 66.93 46.17 -0.82
CA HIS A 3 65.85 46.16 0.19
C HIS A 3 64.44 46.47 -0.31
N TYR A 4 64.24 46.85 -1.58
CA TYR A 4 62.91 47.10 -2.14
C TYR A 4 62.24 45.86 -2.75
N SER A 5 62.93 44.72 -2.82
CA SER A 5 62.40 43.52 -3.50
C SER A 5 61.47 42.65 -2.64
N LEU A 6 61.56 42.74 -1.31
CA LEU A 6 60.78 41.87 -0.42
C LEU A 6 59.39 42.45 -0.13
N LEU A 7 59.27 43.79 -0.09
CA LEU A 7 58.01 44.47 0.23
C LEU A 7 56.98 44.36 -0.91
N LEU A 8 57.44 44.30 -2.17
CA LEU A 8 56.57 44.15 -3.34
C LEU A 8 55.99 42.73 -3.48
N TYR A 9 56.67 41.69 -2.99
CA TYR A 9 56.15 40.32 -3.03
C TYR A 9 55.09 40.05 -1.95
N VAL A 10 55.22 40.66 -0.76
CA VAL A 10 54.23 40.52 0.32
C VAL A 10 52.92 41.21 -0.06
N ILE A 11 52.97 42.33 -0.78
CA ILE A 11 51.77 43.03 -1.26
C ILE A 11 51.05 42.23 -2.36
N TRP A 12 51.78 41.47 -3.19
CA TRP A 12 51.16 40.63 -4.22
C TRP A 12 50.46 39.39 -3.64
N PHE A 13 50.96 38.84 -2.53
CA PHE A 13 50.32 37.70 -1.86
C PHE A 13 49.09 38.07 -1.00
N VAL A 14 48.99 39.33 -0.53
CA VAL A 14 47.82 39.81 0.23
C VAL A 14 46.67 40.26 -0.69
N LEU A 15 46.94 40.47 -1.98
CA LEU A 15 45.94 40.84 -3.00
C LEU A 15 45.34 39.65 -3.77
N SER A 16 45.75 38.42 -3.47
CA SER A 16 44.97 37.22 -3.79
C SER A 16 43.77 37.16 -2.84
N SER A 17 42.87 38.12 -3.05
CA SER A 17 41.55 38.16 -2.46
C SER A 17 40.92 36.80 -2.75
N PHE A 18 40.65 36.03 -1.71
CA PHE A 18 39.65 34.98 -1.81
C PHE A 18 38.36 35.69 -2.19
N THR A 19 38.07 35.77 -3.49
CA THR A 19 36.72 36.03 -3.96
C THR A 19 35.94 34.79 -3.57
N ALA A 20 35.38 34.81 -2.36
CA ALA A 20 34.30 33.92 -2.02
C ALA A 20 33.24 34.13 -3.11
N HIS A 21 33.14 33.19 -4.04
CA HIS A 21 32.01 33.15 -4.95
C HIS A 21 30.82 32.94 -4.03
N ALA A 22 30.07 34.01 -3.76
CA ALA A 22 28.74 33.87 -3.24
C ALA A 22 28.04 32.90 -4.19
N ALA A 23 27.60 31.76 -3.68
CA ALA A 23 26.81 30.84 -4.47
C ALA A 23 25.69 31.67 -5.11
N ASP A 24 25.48 31.49 -6.41
CA ASP A 24 24.38 32.12 -7.12
C ASP A 24 23.08 31.50 -6.61
N VAL A 25 22.58 32.01 -5.47
CA VAL A 25 21.36 31.54 -4.83
C VAL A 25 20.21 32.05 -5.67
N LYS A 26 19.72 31.21 -6.57
CA LYS A 26 18.47 31.47 -7.29
C LYS A 26 17.31 31.20 -6.34
N PRO A 27 16.54 32.22 -5.94
CA PRO A 27 15.36 32.00 -5.11
C PRO A 27 14.36 31.13 -5.89
N LEU A 28 13.85 30.08 -5.24
CA LEU A 28 12.72 29.31 -5.74
C LEU A 28 11.45 30.00 -5.26
N GLU A 29 10.72 30.64 -6.18
CA GLU A 29 9.43 31.24 -5.86
C GLU A 29 8.34 30.16 -5.79
N LEU A 30 7.60 30.13 -4.69
CA LEU A 30 6.46 29.25 -4.49
C LEU A 30 5.18 30.03 -4.82
N ASP A 31 4.55 29.73 -5.95
CA ASP A 31 3.26 30.29 -6.34
C ASP A 31 2.13 29.30 -6.05
N GLY A 32 1.35 29.59 -5.00
CA GLY A 32 0.17 28.78 -4.61
C GLY A 32 -1.00 28.86 -5.60
N ARG A 33 -0.90 29.66 -6.67
CA ARG A 33 -1.89 29.76 -7.75
C ARG A 33 -1.40 29.16 -9.07
N ALA A 34 -0.15 28.71 -9.12
CA ALA A 34 0.40 28.10 -10.33
C ALA A 34 -0.42 26.85 -10.72
N PRO A 35 -0.63 26.60 -12.03
CA PRO A 35 -1.49 25.52 -12.54
C PRO A 35 -0.81 24.13 -12.45
N GLY A 36 -0.30 23.78 -11.28
CA GLY A 36 0.30 22.48 -11.00
C GLY A 36 -0.73 21.35 -10.85
N ARG A 37 -0.24 20.13 -10.62
CA ARG A 37 -1.12 19.01 -10.25
C ARG A 37 -1.67 19.23 -8.84
N VAL A 38 -2.88 18.73 -8.59
CA VAL A 38 -3.44 18.66 -7.25
C VAL A 38 -2.63 17.66 -6.43
N PHE A 39 -2.25 18.04 -5.22
CA PHE A 39 -1.66 17.13 -4.26
C PHE A 39 -2.78 16.29 -3.62
N GLU A 40 -2.70 14.97 -3.77
CA GLU A 40 -3.75 14.06 -3.29
C GLU A 40 -3.40 13.42 -1.94
N GLY A 41 -2.14 13.51 -1.49
CA GLY A 41 -1.71 12.96 -0.22
C GLY A 41 -0.43 12.13 -0.32
N PHE A 42 -0.01 11.62 0.82
CA PHE A 42 1.01 10.57 0.93
C PHE A 42 0.50 9.51 1.91
N GLY A 43 0.99 8.29 1.76
CA GLY A 43 0.56 7.17 2.58
C GLY A 43 1.63 6.13 2.83
N ALA A 44 1.20 5.07 3.51
CA ALA A 44 1.98 3.87 3.73
C ALA A 44 1.13 2.63 3.42
N LEU A 45 1.80 1.50 3.25
CA LEU A 45 1.21 0.21 2.90
C LEU A 45 1.37 -0.78 4.06
N SER A 46 0.27 -1.42 4.45
CA SER A 46 0.25 -2.63 5.28
C SER A 46 -0.10 -3.83 4.39
N ALA A 47 0.84 -4.73 4.17
CA ALA A 47 0.72 -5.87 3.26
C ALA A 47 1.89 -6.84 3.49
N GLY A 48 1.83 -8.03 2.93
CA GLY A 48 2.96 -8.95 2.97
C GLY A 48 3.29 -9.44 4.38
N ALA A 49 2.34 -9.35 5.31
CA ALA A 49 2.50 -9.55 6.73
C ALA A 49 3.36 -8.53 7.50
N SER A 50 3.58 -7.34 6.94
CA SER A 50 4.44 -6.31 7.53
C SER A 50 3.93 -5.76 8.88
N SER A 51 2.62 -5.78 9.13
CA SER A 51 2.01 -5.34 10.39
C SER A 51 1.77 -6.47 11.40
N ARG A 52 2.20 -7.70 11.11
CA ARG A 52 1.84 -8.89 11.90
C ARG A 52 2.07 -8.72 13.40
N LEU A 53 3.20 -8.16 13.80
CA LEU A 53 3.59 -8.06 15.21
C LEU A 53 3.00 -6.83 15.92
N LEU A 54 2.46 -5.86 15.19
CA LEU A 54 1.98 -4.59 15.75
C LEU A 54 0.75 -4.79 16.65
N ILE A 55 -0.19 -5.66 16.25
CA ILE A 55 -1.43 -5.88 16.99
C ILE A 55 -1.20 -6.45 18.39
N ASP A 56 -0.09 -7.15 18.60
CA ASP A 56 0.26 -7.82 19.87
C ASP A 56 1.04 -6.92 20.84
N TYR A 57 1.40 -5.68 20.44
CA TYR A 57 2.06 -4.74 21.36
C TYR A 57 1.17 -4.42 22.57
N PRO A 58 1.75 -4.29 23.78
CA PRO A 58 1.00 -3.86 24.95
C PRO A 58 0.57 -2.39 24.84
N GLU A 59 -0.46 -2.02 25.60
CA GLU A 59 -0.74 -0.62 25.87
C GLU A 59 0.19 -0.09 26.97
N PRO A 60 0.64 1.18 26.89
CA PRO A 60 0.22 2.20 25.93
C PRO A 60 0.99 2.20 24.59
N GLN A 61 2.02 1.37 24.43
CA GLN A 61 2.95 1.44 23.29
C GLN A 61 2.25 1.25 21.95
N ARG A 62 1.30 0.32 21.85
CA ARG A 62 0.53 0.10 20.62
C ARG A 62 -0.25 1.36 20.25
N GLY A 63 -0.95 1.96 21.21
CA GLY A 63 -1.67 3.23 21.01
C GLY A 63 -0.75 4.37 20.57
N GLU A 64 0.43 4.48 21.17
CA GLU A 64 1.44 5.50 20.84
C GLU A 64 2.02 5.34 19.43
N ILE A 65 2.30 4.10 18.98
CA ILE A 65 2.73 3.83 17.61
C ILE A 65 1.65 4.24 16.61
N LEU A 66 0.39 3.88 16.88
CA LEU A 66 -0.74 4.25 16.03
C LEU A 66 -0.97 5.77 16.01
N ASP A 67 -0.74 6.48 17.13
CA ASP A 67 -0.78 7.94 17.18
C ASP A 67 0.34 8.54 16.31
N LEU A 68 1.57 8.01 16.37
CA LEU A 68 2.68 8.44 15.53
C LEU A 68 2.38 8.27 14.03
N LEU A 69 1.64 7.24 13.64
CA LEU A 69 1.29 6.98 12.24
C LEU A 69 0.13 7.86 11.76
N PHE A 70 -0.98 7.87 12.50
CA PHE A 70 -2.28 8.33 11.96
C PHE A 70 -2.82 9.60 12.60
N LYS A 71 -2.35 10.01 13.78
CA LYS A 71 -2.94 11.17 14.46
C LYS A 71 -2.52 12.47 13.76
N PRO A 72 -3.48 13.29 13.31
CA PRO A 72 -3.18 14.56 12.67
C PRO A 72 -2.38 15.49 13.60
N ASN A 73 -1.43 16.24 13.02
CA ASN A 73 -0.59 17.21 13.74
C ASN A 73 0.23 16.59 14.89
N PHE A 74 0.64 15.32 14.75
CA PHE A 74 1.43 14.63 15.76
C PHE A 74 2.71 14.02 15.17
N GLY A 75 2.60 12.86 14.52
CA GLY A 75 3.73 12.20 13.87
C GLY A 75 3.65 12.31 12.35
N ALA A 76 3.78 11.17 11.67
CA ALA A 76 3.69 11.07 10.22
C ALA A 76 2.40 11.66 9.65
N SER A 77 1.29 11.57 10.39
CA SER A 77 -0.01 12.15 10.02
C SER A 77 -0.44 11.73 8.60
N LEU A 78 -0.41 10.42 8.34
CA LEU A 78 -0.65 9.86 7.00
C LEU A 78 -2.01 10.26 6.44
N HIS A 79 -2.04 10.59 5.13
CA HIS A 79 -3.26 10.91 4.39
C HIS A 79 -3.90 9.64 3.79
N HIS A 80 -3.09 8.66 3.43
CA HIS A 80 -3.55 7.37 2.88
C HIS A 80 -3.04 6.20 3.74
N LEU A 81 -3.88 5.20 3.90
CA LEU A 81 -3.51 3.87 4.35
C LEU A 81 -3.95 2.86 3.28
N LYS A 82 -2.96 2.23 2.63
CA LYS A 82 -3.21 1.12 1.71
C LYS A 82 -3.07 -0.21 2.45
N VAL A 83 -4.00 -1.13 2.25
CA VAL A 83 -3.96 -2.48 2.85
C VAL A 83 -4.07 -3.60 1.81
N GLU A 84 -3.50 -4.77 2.12
CA GLU A 84 -3.68 -5.99 1.34
C GLU A 84 -5.10 -6.57 1.51
N ILE A 85 -5.72 -6.99 0.39
CA ILE A 85 -6.83 -7.94 0.41
C ILE A 85 -6.23 -9.34 0.53
N GLY A 86 -6.27 -9.92 1.73
CA GLY A 86 -5.66 -11.21 2.03
C GLY A 86 -6.13 -12.33 1.07
N GLY A 87 -5.15 -13.05 0.52
CA GLY A 87 -5.37 -14.11 -0.47
C GLY A 87 -4.98 -15.51 -0.02
N ASP A 88 -4.58 -15.71 1.26
CA ASP A 88 -3.94 -16.93 1.77
C ASP A 88 -2.66 -17.33 1.00
N ILE A 89 -2.01 -16.37 0.33
CA ILE A 89 -0.75 -16.54 -0.38
C ILE A 89 0.41 -15.89 0.40
N ASN A 90 1.66 -16.30 0.12
CA ASN A 90 2.82 -15.56 0.62
C ASN A 90 3.03 -14.33 -0.27
N SER A 91 2.93 -13.14 0.32
CA SER A 91 2.97 -11.85 -0.36
C SER A 91 4.18 -10.98 -0.01
N THR A 92 5.19 -11.51 0.71
CA THR A 92 6.60 -11.07 0.84
C THR A 92 7.21 -11.64 2.12
N ASP A 93 6.76 -11.16 3.29
CA ASP A 93 7.30 -11.56 4.61
C ASP A 93 6.42 -12.61 5.32
N GLY A 94 5.27 -12.95 4.73
CA GLY A 94 4.32 -13.92 5.27
C GLY A 94 3.04 -14.01 4.45
N THR A 95 2.04 -14.68 5.03
CA THR A 95 0.71 -14.81 4.42
C THR A 95 -0.32 -13.97 5.18
N GLU A 96 -1.27 -13.41 4.44
CA GLU A 96 -2.42 -12.71 5.02
C GLU A 96 -3.73 -13.47 4.74
N PRO A 97 -4.60 -13.62 5.77
CA PRO A 97 -5.74 -14.50 5.69
C PRO A 97 -6.85 -13.91 4.81
N SER A 98 -7.45 -14.76 3.97
CA SER A 98 -8.60 -14.37 3.16
C SER A 98 -9.90 -14.27 3.96
N HIS A 99 -10.79 -13.34 3.57
CA HIS A 99 -12.17 -13.30 4.04
C HIS A 99 -13.03 -14.43 3.45
N ALA A 100 -12.57 -15.13 2.41
CA ALA A 100 -13.23 -16.33 1.89
C ALA A 100 -12.21 -17.34 1.34
N ARG A 101 -11.74 -18.24 2.21
CA ARG A 101 -10.71 -19.24 1.87
C ARG A 101 -11.22 -20.29 0.90
N THR A 102 -12.53 -20.54 0.91
CA THR A 102 -13.20 -21.51 0.05
C THR A 102 -14.39 -20.87 -0.65
N ARG A 103 -14.84 -21.49 -1.74
CA ARG A 103 -16.08 -21.10 -2.42
C ARG A 103 -17.31 -21.16 -1.50
N GLU A 104 -17.37 -22.16 -0.62
CA GLU A 104 -18.44 -22.29 0.37
C GLU A 104 -18.49 -21.07 1.32
N GLU A 105 -17.34 -20.59 1.79
CA GLU A 105 -17.26 -19.39 2.64
C GLU A 105 -17.68 -18.13 1.88
N PHE A 106 -17.35 -18.06 0.58
CA PHE A 106 -17.74 -16.93 -0.27
C PHE A 106 -19.25 -16.91 -0.54
N GLU A 107 -19.84 -18.07 -0.83
CA GLU A 107 -21.28 -18.22 -1.12
C GLU A 107 -22.14 -18.10 0.14
N ASN A 108 -21.57 -18.42 1.31
CA ASN A 108 -22.24 -18.34 2.61
C ASN A 108 -21.40 -17.51 3.60
N PRO A 109 -21.26 -16.19 3.37
CA PRO A 109 -20.39 -15.35 4.19
C PRO A 109 -20.91 -15.22 5.62
N LYS A 110 -19.98 -15.21 6.57
CA LYS A 110 -20.29 -15.02 8.00
C LYS A 110 -19.49 -13.85 8.59
N PRO A 111 -20.02 -13.13 9.59
CA PRO A 111 -19.34 -11.98 10.17
C PRO A 111 -17.93 -12.29 10.67
N GLU A 112 -17.69 -13.48 11.21
CA GLU A 112 -16.37 -13.90 11.70
C GLU A 112 -15.30 -14.00 10.60
N TYR A 113 -15.68 -14.16 9.34
CA TYR A 113 -14.73 -14.23 8.23
C TYR A 113 -14.13 -12.86 7.92
N PHE A 114 -14.91 -11.79 8.15
CA PHE A 114 -14.45 -10.41 8.06
C PHE A 114 -13.74 -9.93 9.33
N GLN A 115 -13.42 -10.81 10.28
CA GLN A 115 -12.59 -10.49 11.45
C GLN A 115 -11.19 -11.11 11.37
N ARG A 116 -10.87 -11.81 10.27
CA ARG A 116 -9.58 -12.48 10.08
C ARG A 116 -8.46 -11.47 9.84
N GLY A 117 -7.27 -11.77 10.36
CA GLY A 117 -6.10 -10.91 10.19
C GLY A 117 -6.18 -9.65 11.04
N TYR A 118 -5.45 -8.62 10.62
CA TYR A 118 -5.31 -7.38 11.38
C TYR A 118 -5.63 -6.13 10.55
N GLU A 119 -5.79 -6.23 9.23
CA GLU A 119 -6.03 -5.06 8.39
C GLU A 119 -7.36 -4.37 8.69
N TRP A 120 -8.42 -5.13 9.00
CA TRP A 120 -9.69 -4.57 9.47
C TRP A 120 -9.49 -3.72 10.73
N TRP A 121 -8.72 -4.23 11.69
CA TRP A 121 -8.40 -3.53 12.92
C TRP A 121 -7.56 -2.27 12.65
N LEU A 122 -6.54 -2.38 11.79
CA LEU A 122 -5.65 -1.28 11.46
C LEU A 122 -6.40 -0.13 10.77
N MET A 123 -7.26 -0.44 9.79
CA MET A 123 -8.10 0.55 9.13
C MET A 123 -9.05 1.25 10.11
N ARG A 124 -9.65 0.52 11.07
CA ARG A 124 -10.49 1.13 12.13
C ARG A 124 -9.67 2.05 13.04
N GLU A 125 -8.48 1.62 13.47
CA GLU A 125 -7.61 2.43 14.34
C GLU A 125 -7.10 3.69 13.63
N ALA A 126 -6.83 3.61 12.31
CA ALA A 126 -6.46 4.74 11.48
C ALA A 126 -7.62 5.73 11.33
N THR A 127 -8.80 5.24 10.91
CA THR A 127 -10.02 6.05 10.73
C THR A 127 -10.46 6.73 12.04
N ARG A 128 -10.33 6.04 13.18
CA ARG A 128 -10.64 6.60 14.50
C ARG A 128 -9.76 7.81 14.85
N ARG A 129 -8.50 7.81 14.40
CA ARG A 129 -7.53 8.90 14.66
C ARG A 129 -7.64 10.02 13.63
N ASN A 130 -7.86 9.64 12.38
CA ASN A 130 -8.03 10.53 11.26
C ASN A 130 -9.26 10.11 10.44
N PRO A 131 -10.45 10.68 10.71
CA PRO A 131 -11.66 10.39 9.95
C PRO A 131 -11.61 10.80 8.47
N GLY A 132 -10.59 11.57 8.06
CA GLY A 132 -10.35 11.95 6.67
C GLY A 132 -9.22 11.17 6.01
N ILE A 133 -8.76 10.05 6.61
CA ILE A 133 -7.78 9.18 5.97
C ILE A 133 -8.43 8.47 4.78
N VAL A 134 -7.70 8.39 3.68
CA VAL A 134 -8.10 7.64 2.48
C VAL A 134 -7.69 6.17 2.64
N LEU A 135 -8.62 5.26 2.38
CA LEU A 135 -8.39 3.82 2.45
C LEU A 135 -8.28 3.20 1.06
N ASP A 136 -7.10 2.63 0.77
CA ASP A 136 -6.82 1.94 -0.49
C ASP A 136 -6.69 0.43 -0.25
N VAL A 137 -7.19 -0.40 -1.17
CA VAL A 137 -7.09 -1.87 -1.08
C VAL A 137 -6.50 -2.48 -2.35
N LEU A 138 -5.75 -3.58 -2.23
CA LEU A 138 -5.17 -4.31 -3.38
C LEU A 138 -4.90 -5.78 -3.06
N GLN A 139 -5.11 -6.67 -4.02
CA GLN A 139 -4.68 -8.07 -3.93
C GLN A 139 -3.22 -8.27 -4.39
N TRP A 140 -2.44 -9.01 -3.62
CA TRP A 140 -1.19 -9.64 -4.08
C TRP A 140 -1.44 -10.99 -4.77
N GLY A 141 -2.51 -11.65 -4.36
CA GLY A 141 -3.00 -12.91 -4.92
C GLY A 141 -4.41 -13.17 -4.44
N ALA A 142 -4.92 -14.36 -4.73
CA ALA A 142 -6.28 -14.74 -4.37
C ALA A 142 -6.33 -16.24 -3.99
N PRO A 143 -7.37 -16.66 -3.25
CA PRO A 143 -7.57 -18.08 -2.95
C PRO A 143 -7.68 -18.94 -4.21
N ASP A 144 -7.26 -20.21 -4.13
CA ASP A 144 -7.16 -21.11 -5.31
C ASP A 144 -8.50 -21.35 -6.04
N TRP A 145 -9.62 -21.26 -5.31
CA TRP A 145 -10.97 -21.51 -5.84
C TRP A 145 -11.42 -20.46 -6.87
N ILE A 146 -10.76 -19.31 -6.91
CA ILE A 146 -11.04 -18.22 -7.84
C ILE A 146 -10.87 -18.70 -9.28
N GLY A 147 -11.89 -18.42 -10.09
CA GLY A 147 -11.92 -18.77 -11.51
C GLY A 147 -12.15 -20.24 -11.82
N ASP A 148 -12.43 -21.09 -10.82
CA ASP A 148 -12.71 -22.53 -11.05
C ASP A 148 -13.94 -22.78 -11.92
N ARG A 149 -14.92 -21.87 -11.92
CA ARG A 149 -16.12 -22.01 -12.78
C ARG A 149 -15.78 -21.89 -14.26
N GLU A 150 -14.83 -21.03 -14.62
CA GLU A 150 -14.45 -20.77 -16.01
C GLU A 150 -13.24 -21.62 -16.44
N TYR A 151 -12.31 -21.87 -15.52
CA TYR A 151 -11.10 -22.63 -15.74
C TYR A 151 -10.99 -23.76 -14.70
N PRO A 152 -11.88 -24.76 -14.74
CA PRO A 152 -11.85 -25.87 -13.80
C PRO A 152 -10.52 -26.63 -13.93
N ARG A 153 -9.90 -26.98 -12.79
CA ARG A 153 -8.79 -27.92 -12.80
C ARG A 153 -9.34 -29.33 -13.04
N PRO A 154 -8.91 -30.07 -14.08
CA PRO A 154 -9.40 -31.42 -14.36
C PRO A 154 -8.98 -32.45 -13.30
N ASP A 155 -7.99 -32.11 -12.47
CA ASP A 155 -7.37 -32.92 -11.43
C ASP A 155 -7.20 -32.08 -10.15
N GLU A 156 -7.81 -32.53 -9.05
CA GLU A 156 -7.82 -31.82 -7.76
C GLU A 156 -6.38 -31.51 -7.27
N SER A 157 -6.03 -30.23 -7.26
CA SER A 157 -4.67 -29.69 -7.02
C SER A 157 -4.10 -29.93 -5.61
N ASN A 158 -4.90 -30.45 -4.68
CA ASN A 158 -4.45 -30.73 -3.32
C ASN A 158 -3.82 -32.12 -3.16
N ALA A 159 -3.97 -33.01 -4.15
CA ALA A 159 -3.40 -34.37 -4.11
C ALA A 159 -2.07 -34.52 -4.86
N LEU A 160 -1.69 -33.54 -5.69
CA LEU A 160 -0.49 -33.58 -6.52
C LEU A 160 0.74 -33.01 -5.80
N GLY A 161 1.87 -33.68 -5.95
CA GLY A 161 3.16 -33.22 -5.44
C GLY A 161 3.56 -31.89 -6.11
N TRP A 162 4.39 -31.08 -5.44
CA TRP A 162 4.87 -29.79 -5.98
C TRP A 162 5.37 -29.84 -7.44
N PRO A 163 6.07 -30.90 -7.92
CA PRO A 163 6.52 -31.01 -9.31
C PRO A 163 5.41 -31.22 -10.35
N GLU A 164 4.25 -31.73 -9.92
CA GLU A 164 3.11 -32.08 -10.78
C GLU A 164 2.10 -30.94 -10.87
N ARG A 165 2.25 -29.92 -10.03
CA ARG A 165 1.42 -28.71 -10.07
C ARG A 165 1.76 -27.92 -11.34
N LYS A 166 0.84 -27.91 -12.29
CA LYS A 166 0.93 -27.04 -13.47
C LYS A 166 0.91 -25.57 -13.03
N PRO A 167 1.60 -24.67 -13.76
CA PRO A 167 1.50 -23.23 -13.53
C PRO A 167 0.03 -22.82 -13.51
N LEU A 168 -0.37 -22.05 -12.49
CA LEU A 168 -1.69 -21.47 -12.41
C LEU A 168 -1.97 -20.67 -13.69
N ASN A 169 -3.08 -20.98 -14.36
CA ASN A 169 -3.55 -20.15 -15.46
C ASN A 169 -3.87 -18.76 -14.90
N THR A 170 -3.03 -17.78 -15.20
CA THR A 170 -3.17 -16.41 -14.68
C THR A 170 -4.49 -15.76 -15.09
N LYS A 171 -5.15 -16.27 -16.15
CA LYS A 171 -6.51 -15.86 -16.53
C LYS A 171 -7.56 -16.17 -15.46
N LYS A 172 -7.32 -17.14 -14.56
CA LYS A 172 -8.23 -17.42 -13.42
C LYS A 172 -8.43 -16.21 -12.53
N PHE A 173 -7.40 -15.37 -12.39
CA PHE A 173 -7.47 -14.14 -11.61
C PHE A 173 -8.43 -13.12 -12.23
N TYR A 174 -8.48 -13.08 -13.58
CA TYR A 174 -9.30 -12.15 -14.35
C TYR A 174 -10.68 -12.72 -14.69
N THR A 175 -11.36 -13.27 -13.69
CA THR A 175 -12.71 -13.85 -13.82
C THR A 175 -13.74 -13.06 -13.00
N GLN A 176 -15.03 -13.30 -13.26
CA GLN A 176 -16.12 -12.73 -12.46
C GLN A 176 -16.03 -13.15 -10.98
N ASP A 177 -15.58 -14.38 -10.69
CA ASP A 177 -15.38 -14.85 -9.32
C ASP A 177 -14.46 -13.90 -8.52
N ASN A 178 -13.36 -13.42 -9.12
CA ASN A 178 -12.45 -12.48 -8.43
C ASN A 178 -13.02 -11.07 -8.33
N ALA A 179 -13.77 -10.62 -9.34
CA ALA A 179 -14.47 -9.34 -9.28
C ALA A 179 -15.46 -9.33 -8.10
N ASP A 180 -16.26 -10.38 -7.96
CA ASP A 180 -17.23 -10.51 -6.87
C ASP A 180 -16.55 -10.70 -5.51
N PHE A 181 -15.40 -11.39 -5.48
CA PHE A 181 -14.58 -11.53 -4.27
C PHE A 181 -14.08 -10.18 -3.73
N ILE A 182 -13.57 -9.30 -4.61
CA ILE A 182 -13.14 -7.94 -4.25
C ILE A 182 -14.34 -7.11 -3.79
N VAL A 183 -15.47 -7.15 -4.51
CA VAL A 183 -16.69 -6.43 -4.13
C VAL A 183 -17.19 -6.89 -2.76
N SER A 184 -17.13 -8.20 -2.48
CA SER A 184 -17.48 -8.77 -1.18
C SER A 184 -16.58 -8.26 -0.05
N PHE A 185 -15.27 -8.10 -0.30
CA PHE A 185 -14.35 -7.49 0.68
C PHE A 185 -14.76 -6.05 0.99
N ILE A 186 -15.01 -5.23 -0.04
CA ILE A 186 -15.38 -3.81 0.11
C ILE A 186 -16.73 -3.68 0.85
N ARG A 187 -17.72 -4.49 0.49
CA ARG A 187 -19.01 -4.53 1.21
C ARG A 187 -18.84 -4.95 2.66
N GLY A 188 -18.03 -5.98 2.92
CA GLY A 188 -17.71 -6.42 4.27
C GLY A 188 -17.01 -5.35 5.11
N ALA A 189 -16.14 -4.53 4.51
CA ALA A 189 -15.53 -3.37 5.15
C ALA A 189 -16.59 -2.40 5.67
N LYS A 190 -17.59 -2.08 4.84
CA LYS A 190 -18.68 -1.18 5.21
C LYS A 190 -19.63 -1.81 6.22
N GLU A 191 -20.11 -3.01 5.95
CA GLU A 191 -21.17 -3.69 6.72
C GLU A 191 -20.70 -4.11 8.12
N HIS A 192 -19.48 -4.61 8.25
CA HIS A 192 -18.98 -5.18 9.50
C HIS A 192 -18.05 -4.23 10.28
N HIS A 193 -17.50 -3.21 9.63
CA HIS A 193 -16.53 -2.30 10.25
C HIS A 193 -16.85 -0.81 10.09
N GLY A 194 -17.88 -0.46 9.30
CA GLY A 194 -18.23 0.94 9.04
C GLY A 194 -17.17 1.69 8.22
N LEU A 195 -16.30 0.97 7.50
CA LEU A 195 -15.21 1.54 6.72
C LEU A 195 -15.66 1.80 5.28
N ASP A 196 -15.39 2.99 4.78
CA ASP A 196 -15.54 3.32 3.36
C ASP A 196 -14.18 3.14 2.67
N ILE A 197 -14.15 2.34 1.60
CA ILE A 197 -12.95 2.10 0.80
C ILE A 197 -12.97 3.06 -0.39
N ASP A 198 -11.94 3.91 -0.50
CA ASP A 198 -11.88 4.97 -1.51
C ASP A 198 -11.31 4.48 -2.85
N TYR A 199 -10.30 3.62 -2.79
CA TYR A 199 -9.64 3.09 -3.99
C TYR A 199 -9.42 1.59 -3.91
N CYS A 200 -9.57 0.92 -5.04
CA CYS A 200 -9.25 -0.49 -5.22
C CYS A 200 -8.31 -0.68 -6.41
N GLY A 201 -7.19 -1.35 -6.16
CA GLY A 201 -6.29 -1.82 -7.21
C GLY A 201 -6.74 -3.14 -7.84
N ILE A 202 -5.88 -3.72 -8.67
CA ILE A 202 -6.17 -4.94 -9.45
C ILE A 202 -5.35 -6.12 -8.90
N TRP A 203 -4.12 -6.28 -9.40
CA TRP A 203 -3.20 -7.33 -9.00
C TRP A 203 -1.80 -6.74 -8.87
N ASN A 204 -1.22 -6.81 -7.68
CA ASN A 204 0.08 -6.21 -7.41
C ASN A 204 1.16 -6.74 -8.37
N GLU A 205 1.94 -5.83 -8.93
CA GLU A 205 3.13 -6.10 -9.77
C GLU A 205 2.90 -7.10 -10.92
N THR A 206 1.65 -7.25 -11.35
CA THR A 206 1.26 -8.20 -12.39
C THR A 206 0.59 -7.47 -13.54
N GLN A 207 0.76 -8.00 -14.77
CA GLN A 207 0.17 -7.41 -15.97
C GLN A 207 -1.35 -7.44 -15.88
N HIS A 208 -1.97 -6.26 -15.97
CA HIS A 208 -3.42 -6.08 -15.89
C HIS A 208 -4.17 -6.56 -17.16
N ASP A 209 -5.46 -6.86 -16.99
CA ASP A 209 -6.39 -7.13 -18.09
C ASP A 209 -7.41 -5.98 -18.21
N LEU A 210 -7.40 -5.29 -19.35
CA LEU A 210 -8.25 -4.11 -19.58
C LEU A 210 -9.74 -4.44 -19.67
N GLU A 211 -10.11 -5.63 -20.16
CA GLU A 211 -11.51 -6.02 -20.26
C GLU A 211 -12.06 -6.39 -18.89
N TRP A 212 -11.25 -7.04 -18.06
CA TRP A 212 -11.61 -7.33 -16.67
C TRP A 212 -11.74 -6.06 -15.82
N ILE A 213 -10.90 -5.03 -16.02
CA ILE A 213 -11.08 -3.73 -15.32
C ILE A 213 -12.43 -3.09 -15.64
N LYS A 214 -12.88 -3.17 -16.89
CA LYS A 214 -14.21 -2.67 -17.29
C LYS A 214 -15.34 -3.48 -16.66
N LEU A 215 -15.12 -4.77 -16.42
CA LEU A 215 -16.07 -5.66 -15.76
C LEU A 215 -16.22 -5.30 -14.28
N THR A 216 -15.11 -5.19 -13.55
CA THR A 216 -15.10 -4.86 -12.11
C THR A 216 -15.70 -3.50 -11.82
N SER A 217 -15.44 -2.50 -12.69
CA SER A 217 -16.01 -1.16 -12.58
C SER A 217 -17.54 -1.11 -12.67
N LYS A 218 -18.19 -2.16 -13.17
CA LYS A 218 -19.66 -2.28 -13.25
C LYS A 218 -20.28 -3.08 -12.09
N ALA A 219 -19.46 -3.83 -11.35
CA ALA A 219 -19.91 -4.71 -10.28
C ALA A 219 -19.90 -4.01 -8.90
N ALA A 220 -19.06 -2.97 -8.75
CA ALA A 220 -19.05 -2.05 -7.62
C ALA A 220 -20.19 -1.01 -7.73
#